data_AF-A0A3B4ZAY6-F1
#
_entry.id   AF-A0A3B4ZAY6-F1
#
_cell.length_a   1.000
_cell.length_b   1.000
_cell.length_c   1.000
_cell.angle_alpha   90.00
_cell.angle_beta   90.00
_cell.angle_gamma   90.00
#
_symmetry.space_group_name_H-M   'P 1'
#
loop_
_entity.id
_entity.type
_entity.pdbx_description
1 polymer ?
#
loop_
_entity_poly.entity_id
_entity_poly.type
_entity_poly.pdbx_seq_one_letter_code
_entity_poly.pdbx_strand_id
1 'polypeptide(L)'
;METFSKLTSMLLHALETREPTVDLLDSFVDHWKSITNYYIETTDDSRPVRQTDIPWRLRQMLDILVYEEKQQVTQVNIKVQR
;
A
#
# COMPACT_ATOMS: atom_id res chain seq x y z
N MET A 1 -3.75 -12.86 14.40
CA MET A 1 -3.64 -11.39 14.52
C MET A 1 -2.25 -10.85 14.16
N GLU A 2 -1.20 -11.68 14.09
CA GLU A 2 0.19 -11.22 13.88
C GLU A 2 0.51 -10.69 12.45
N THR A 3 -0.23 -11.13 11.44
CA THR A 3 0.00 -10.75 10.02
C THR A 3 -0.34 -9.28 9.75
N PHE A 4 -1.39 -8.77 10.41
CA PHE A 4 -1.82 -7.38 10.30
C PHE A 4 -0.80 -6.43 10.92
N SER A 5 -0.31 -6.74 12.13
CA SER A 5 0.72 -5.95 12.79
C SER A 5 2.03 -5.91 12.01
N LYS A 6 2.38 -7.01 11.33
CA LYS A 6 3.58 -7.08 10.49
C LYS A 6 3.47 -6.18 9.25
N LEU A 7 2.30 -6.16 8.61
CA LEU A 7 2.03 -5.23 7.50
C LEU A 7 2.10 -3.77 7.96
N THR A 8 1.47 -3.43 9.08
CA THR A 8 1.53 -2.07 9.66
C THR A 8 2.96 -1.65 9.98
N SER A 9 3.76 -2.54 10.55
CA SER A 9 5.17 -2.26 10.86
C SER A 9 6.02 -2.02 9.61
N MET A 10 5.75 -2.74 8.51
CA MET A 10 6.46 -2.51 7.25
C MET A 10 6.12 -1.14 6.64
N LEU A 11 4.84 -0.73 6.73
CA LEU A 11 4.38 0.57 6.23
C LEU A 11 4.96 1.74 7.03
N LEU A 12 5.01 1.61 8.35
CA LEU A 12 5.63 2.62 9.21
C LEU A 12 7.13 2.75 8.92
N HIS A 13 7.81 1.64 8.66
CA HIS A 13 9.24 1.67 8.33
C HIS A 13 9.51 2.28 6.95
N ALA A 14 8.59 2.11 5.99
CA ALA A 14 8.68 2.76 4.70
C ALA A 14 8.50 4.30 4.79
N LEU A 15 7.67 4.79 5.74
CA LEU A 15 7.36 6.22 5.96
C LEU A 15 8.58 7.01 6.45
N GLU A 16 9.47 6.37 7.20
CA GLU A 16 10.64 7.02 7.78
C GLU A 16 11.74 7.37 6.76
N THR A 17 11.66 6.91 5.50
CA THR A 17 12.85 6.86 4.62
C THR A 17 12.90 7.79 3.39
N ARG A 18 11.89 8.61 3.04
CA ARG A 18 11.92 9.38 1.76
C ARG A 18 11.29 10.79 1.77
N GLU A 19 11.93 11.70 1.01
CA GLU A 19 11.53 13.08 0.64
C GLU A 19 10.98 13.13 -0.82
N PRO A 20 10.35 14.24 -1.29
CA PRO A 20 9.00 14.24 -1.86
C PRO A 20 8.92 14.01 -3.38
N THR A 21 8.24 12.94 -3.75
CA THR A 21 7.57 12.75 -5.06
C THR A 21 6.26 12.07 -4.71
N VAL A 22 5.09 12.73 -4.86
CA VAL A 22 3.74 12.23 -4.49
C VAL A 22 3.83 10.97 -3.64
N ASP A 23 3.92 11.15 -2.32
CA ASP A 23 4.40 10.08 -1.45
C ASP A 23 3.61 8.80 -1.74
N LEU A 24 4.29 7.83 -2.36
CA LEU A 24 3.69 6.55 -2.77
C LEU A 24 3.09 5.89 -1.54
N LEU A 25 3.64 6.19 -0.38
CA LEU A 25 3.15 5.75 0.90
C LEU A 25 1.91 6.49 1.36
N ASP A 26 1.82 7.81 1.20
CA ASP A 26 0.56 8.53 1.40
C ASP A 26 -0.55 7.98 0.50
N SER A 27 -0.23 7.68 -0.77
CA SER A 27 -1.18 7.08 -1.72
C SER A 27 -1.59 5.66 -1.29
N PHE A 28 -0.63 4.87 -0.81
CA PHE A 28 -0.90 3.54 -0.25
C PHE A 28 -1.79 3.64 0.99
N VAL A 29 -1.48 4.57 1.90
CA VAL A 29 -2.19 4.80 3.16
C VAL A 29 -3.62 5.29 2.88
N ASP A 30 -3.85 6.12 1.86
CA ASP A 30 -5.19 6.54 1.45
C ASP A 30 -6.03 5.35 0.95
N HIS A 31 -5.48 4.53 0.06
CA HIS A 31 -6.16 3.33 -0.41
C HIS A 31 -6.49 2.38 0.74
N TRP A 32 -5.55 2.19 1.67
CA TRP A 32 -5.73 1.38 2.86
C TRP A 32 -6.84 1.92 3.77
N LYS A 33 -6.80 3.22 4.09
CA LYS A 33 -7.84 3.89 4.90
C LYS A 33 -9.21 3.72 4.29
N SER A 34 -9.35 3.85 2.97
CA SER A 34 -10.65 3.67 2.33
C SER A 34 -11.15 2.23 2.36
N ILE A 35 -10.26 1.23 2.29
CA ILE A 35 -10.63 -0.18 2.50
C ILE A 35 -11.08 -0.38 3.94
N THR A 36 -10.33 0.11 4.93
CA THR A 36 -10.70 -0.08 6.35
C THR A 36 -11.98 0.69 6.71
N ASN A 37 -12.16 1.90 6.17
CA ASN A 37 -13.38 2.68 6.38
C ASN A 37 -14.59 1.98 5.79
N TYR A 38 -14.46 1.31 4.63
CA TYR A 38 -15.53 0.45 4.14
C TYR A 38 -15.90 -0.61 5.19
N TYR A 39 -14.94 -1.32 5.80
CA TYR A 39 -15.29 -2.33 6.80
C TYR A 39 -15.76 -1.77 8.16
N ILE A 40 -15.43 -0.50 8.48
CA ILE A 40 -15.81 0.15 9.74
C ILE A 40 -17.18 0.83 9.63
N GLU A 41 -17.45 1.52 8.51
CA GLU A 41 -18.64 2.35 8.31
C GLU A 41 -19.77 1.58 7.60
N THR A 42 -19.44 0.59 6.76
CA THR A 42 -20.47 -0.18 6.05
C THR A 42 -21.04 -1.22 6.99
N THR A 43 -22.20 -0.92 7.59
CA THR A 43 -22.97 -1.87 8.43
C THR A 43 -23.79 -2.86 7.60
N ASP A 44 -23.77 -2.71 6.27
CA ASP A 44 -24.59 -3.48 5.34
C ASP A 44 -23.75 -4.55 4.63
N ASP A 45 -23.76 -5.77 5.21
CA ASP A 45 -23.18 -6.99 4.63
C ASP A 45 -23.85 -7.41 3.31
N SER A 46 -24.88 -6.69 2.83
CA SER A 46 -25.62 -7.06 1.62
C SER A 46 -24.84 -6.83 0.33
N ARG A 47 -23.82 -5.94 0.32
CA ARG A 47 -23.09 -5.60 -0.91
C ARG A 47 -21.82 -6.45 -1.04
N PRO A 48 -21.72 -7.34 -2.04
CA PRO A 48 -20.52 -8.15 -2.24
C PRO A 48 -19.30 -7.26 -2.49
N VAL A 49 -18.16 -7.61 -1.91
CA VAL A 49 -16.86 -6.91 -2.10
C VAL A 49 -16.48 -6.74 -3.58
N ARG A 50 -16.93 -7.65 -4.45
CA ARG A 50 -16.71 -7.56 -5.91
C ARG A 50 -17.42 -6.37 -6.57
N GLN A 51 -18.42 -5.80 -5.92
CA GLN A 51 -19.23 -4.66 -6.37
C GLN A 51 -18.86 -3.36 -5.64
N THR A 52 -17.69 -3.32 -5.02
CA THR A 52 -17.17 -2.13 -4.34
C THR A 52 -15.86 -1.69 -5.00
N ASP A 53 -15.30 -0.58 -4.54
CA ASP A 53 -14.02 -0.09 -5.04
C ASP A 53 -12.83 -0.85 -4.40
N ILE A 54 -13.08 -1.74 -3.43
CA ILE A 54 -12.04 -2.51 -2.73
C ILE A 54 -11.11 -3.26 -3.70
N PRO A 55 -11.61 -3.99 -4.72
CA PRO A 55 -10.75 -4.70 -5.66
C PRO A 55 -9.81 -3.77 -6.43
N TRP A 56 -10.26 -2.55 -6.74
CA TRP A 56 -9.42 -1.56 -7.43
C TRP A 56 -8.38 -0.97 -6.47
N ARG A 57 -8.76 -0.63 -5.24
CA ARG A 57 -7.84 -0.10 -4.21
C ARG A 57 -6.71 -1.08 -3.89
N LEU A 58 -7.03 -2.38 -3.77
CA LEU A 58 -6.03 -3.42 -3.57
C LEU A 58 -5.07 -3.54 -4.76
N ARG A 59 -5.56 -3.37 -6.00
CA ARG A 59 -4.68 -3.34 -7.18
C ARG A 59 -3.73 -2.15 -7.14
N GLN A 60 -4.21 -0.96 -6.79
CA GLN A 60 -3.34 0.22 -6.67
C GLN A 60 -2.25 0.04 -5.59
N MET A 61 -2.61 -0.51 -4.43
CA MET A 61 -1.65 -0.84 -3.38
C MET A 61 -0.59 -1.85 -3.88
N LEU A 62 -1.01 -2.87 -4.64
CA LEU A 62 -0.08 -3.84 -5.24
C LEU A 62 0.84 -3.18 -6.29
N ASP A 63 0.30 -2.33 -7.15
CA ASP A 63 1.07 -1.62 -8.19
C ASP A 63 2.14 -0.72 -7.55
N ILE A 64 1.80 -0.05 -6.44
CA ILE A 64 2.75 0.75 -5.64
C ILE A 64 3.89 -0.14 -5.13
N LEU A 65 3.59 -1.27 -4.48
CA LEU A 65 4.61 -2.18 -3.93
C LEU A 65 5.51 -2.75 -5.03
N VAL A 66 4.94 -3.18 -6.16
CA VAL A 66 5.70 -3.69 -7.31
C VAL A 66 6.59 -2.62 -7.92
N TYR A 67 6.09 -1.38 -8.00
CA TYR A 67 6.89 -0.25 -8.46
C TYR A 67 8.08 0.00 -7.52
N GLU A 68 7.84 0.07 -6.21
CA GLU A 68 8.91 0.27 -5.22
C GLU A 68 9.97 -0.83 -5.24
N GLU A 69 9.57 -2.09 -5.39
CA GLU A 69 10.49 -3.23 -5.51
C GLU A 69 11.40 -3.06 -6.74
N LYS A 70 10.83 -2.72 -7.91
CA LYS A 70 11.59 -2.48 -9.14
C LYS A 70 12.56 -1.29 -9.02
N GLN A 71 12.13 -0.23 -8.34
CA GLN A 71 13.00 0.93 -8.08
C GLN A 71 14.17 0.53 -7.16
N GLN A 72 13.93 -0.28 -6.12
CA GLN A 72 15.00 -0.77 -5.25
C GLN A 72 16.05 -1.61 -5.99
N VAL A 73 15.61 -2.54 -6.86
CA VAL A 73 16.54 -3.35 -7.68
C VAL A 73 17.37 -2.47 -8.63
N THR A 74 16.73 -1.48 -9.25
CA THR A 74 17.43 -0.54 -10.16
C THR A 74 18.49 0.27 -9.41
N GLN A 75 18.18 0.77 -8.21
CA GLN A 75 19.12 1.52 -7.37
C GLN A 75 20.29 0.68 -6.86
N VAL A 76 20.05 -0.60 -6.52
CA VAL A 76 21.10 -1.54 -6.12
C VAL A 76 22.05 -1.83 -7.30
N ASN A 77 21.51 -2.08 -8.49
CA ASN A 77 22.34 -2.33 -9.69
C ASN A 77 23.23 -1.13 -10.05
N ILE A 78 22.73 0.10 -9.89
CA ILE A 78 23.54 1.31 -10.13
C ILE A 78 24.67 1.45 -9.10
N LYS A 79 24.45 1.05 -7.85
CA LYS A 79 25.48 1.08 -6.80
C LYS A 79 26.54 -0.02 -6.94
N VAL A 80 26.19 -1.18 -7.49
CA VAL A 80 27.15 -2.29 -7.71
C VAL A 80 28.09 -2.03 -8.90
N GLN A 81 27.70 -1.13 -9.82
CA GLN A 81 28.47 -0.82 -11.01
C GLN A 81 29.37 0.43 -10.88
N ARG A 82 29.45 1.05 -9.70
CA ARG A 82 30.30 2.23 -9.43
C ARG A 82 31.41 1.92 -8.43
#